data_AF-A0A3D1BPJ3-F1
#
_entry.id   AF-A0A3D1BPJ3-F1
#
_cell.length_a   1.000
_cell.length_b   1.000
_cell.length_c   1.000
_cell.angle_alpha   90.00
_cell.angle_beta   90.00
_cell.angle_gamma   90.00
#
_symmetry.space_group_name_H-M   'P 1'
#
loop_
_entity.id
_entity.type
_entity.pdbx_description
1 polymer ?
#
loop_
_entity_poly.entity_id
_entity_poly.type
_entity_poly.pdbx_seq_one_letter_code
_entity_poly.pdbx_strand_id
1 'polypeptide(L)'
;MKTIMNRGWGWEALKGIIALVLAVIIFLNPAEALVTIATYLGALAVIAGIVIIIISLYSKTGIWKVFFGQGIIYALIGLLIITYPKITAGMLIFLVGLFITILGIIQLSAYLRLKEFMPARPMMLITAIISFLVGATLLFNPFEGALLATVIMG
;
A
#
# COMPACT_ATOMS: atom_id res chain seq x y z
N MET A 1 -12.99 43.32 -1.86
CA MET A 1 -12.80 41.86 -1.72
C MET A 1 -11.32 41.47 -1.87
N LYS A 2 -10.39 42.03 -1.08
CA LYS A 2 -8.93 41.71 -1.17
C LYS A 2 -8.24 41.54 0.19
N THR A 3 -8.98 41.65 1.29
CA THR A 3 -8.44 41.75 2.66
C THR A 3 -8.62 40.48 3.50
N ILE A 4 -9.33 39.46 3.00
CA ILE A 4 -9.50 38.17 3.70
C ILE A 4 -8.37 37.18 3.37
N MET A 5 -7.56 37.46 2.33
CA MET A 5 -6.63 36.49 1.76
C MET A 5 -5.24 36.48 2.40
N ASN A 6 -4.86 37.48 3.21
CA ASN A 6 -3.48 37.57 3.75
C ASN A 6 -3.29 37.03 5.17
N ARG A 7 -4.38 36.71 5.88
CA ARG A 7 -4.31 36.30 7.30
C ARG A 7 -4.16 34.79 7.51
N GLY A 8 -4.38 33.99 6.48
CA GLY A 8 -4.27 32.52 6.51
C GLY A 8 -3.08 31.94 5.72
N TRP A 9 -2.45 32.71 4.83
CA TRP A 9 -1.38 32.21 3.95
C TRP A 9 -0.17 31.68 4.71
N GLY A 10 0.26 32.35 5.78
CA GLY A 10 1.33 31.86 6.63
C GLY A 10 0.98 30.55 7.35
N TRP A 11 -0.30 30.37 7.72
CA TRP A 11 -0.78 29.16 8.38
C TRP A 11 -0.88 27.97 7.42
N GLU A 12 -1.35 28.20 6.19
CA GLU A 12 -1.37 27.17 5.16
C GLU A 12 0.04 26.80 4.67
N ALA A 13 0.95 27.78 4.55
CA ALA A 13 2.36 27.52 4.23
C ALA A 13 3.06 26.71 5.35
N LEU A 14 2.76 27.03 6.61
CA LEU A 14 3.28 26.29 7.76
C LEU A 14 2.78 24.84 7.77
N LYS A 15 1.49 24.60 7.48
CA LYS A 15 0.97 23.23 7.31
C LYS A 15 1.70 22.49 6.19
N GLY A 16 1.97 23.16 5.07
CA GLY A 16 2.74 22.58 3.97
C GLY A 16 4.16 22.19 4.38
N ILE A 17 4.87 23.07 5.09
CA ILE A 17 6.21 22.79 5.62
C ILE A 17 6.18 21.62 6.62
N ILE A 18 5.20 21.61 7.54
CA ILE A 18 5.02 20.51 8.49
C ILE A 18 4.75 19.20 7.75
N ALA A 19 3.89 19.22 6.73
CA ALA A 19 3.59 18.03 5.92
C ALA A 19 4.83 17.52 5.17
N LEU A 20 5.69 18.41 4.65
CA LEU A 20 6.95 18.03 4.01
C LEU A 20 7.94 17.39 5.00
N VAL A 21 8.10 17.98 6.19
CA VAL A 21 8.96 17.41 7.23
C VAL A 21 8.45 16.03 7.65
N LEU A 22 7.14 15.90 7.87
CA LEU A 22 6.51 14.62 8.17
C LEU A 22 6.70 13.61 7.04
N ALA A 23 6.57 14.03 5.78
CA ALA A 23 6.81 13.16 4.63
C ALA A 23 8.24 12.62 4.62
N VAL A 24 9.26 13.46 4.84
CA VAL A 24 10.66 13.01 4.92
C VAL A 24 10.85 12.02 6.07
N ILE A 25 10.30 12.29 7.25
CA ILE A 25 10.39 11.39 8.41
C ILE A 25 9.74 10.03 8.11
N ILE A 26 8.59 10.03 7.44
CA ILE A 26 7.88 8.82 7.02
C ILE A 26 8.70 8.01 6.00
N PHE A 27 9.36 8.68 5.06
CA PHE A 27 10.22 8.02 4.06
C PHE A 27 11.43 7.32 4.67
N LEU A 28 11.93 7.81 5.81
CA LEU A 28 13.04 7.18 6.53
C LEU A 28 12.64 5.85 7.20
N ASN A 29 11.35 5.64 7.46
CA ASN A 29 10.82 4.42 8.08
C ASN A 29 9.59 3.89 7.31
N PRO A 30 9.78 3.28 6.12
CA PRO A 30 8.69 2.81 5.28
C PRO A 30 7.82 1.73 5.98
N ALA A 31 8.41 0.96 6.90
CA ALA A 31 7.67 -0.03 7.68
C ALA A 31 6.57 0.62 8.56
N GLU A 32 6.92 1.67 9.31
CA GLU A 32 5.97 2.39 10.17
C GLU A 32 4.96 3.21 9.34
N ALA A 33 5.38 3.71 8.17
CA ALA A 33 4.50 4.35 7.20
C ALA A 33 3.35 3.40 6.77
N LEU A 34 3.70 2.17 6.41
CA LEU A 34 2.73 1.15 5.98
C LEU A 34 1.78 0.73 7.10
N VAL A 35 2.27 0.61 8.33
CA VAL A 35 1.44 0.33 9.52
C VAL A 35 0.45 1.48 9.75
N THR A 36 0.90 2.73 9.62
CA THR A 36 0.05 3.92 9.78
C THR A 36 -1.05 3.95 8.72
N ILE A 37 -0.69 3.72 7.44
CA ILE A 37 -1.64 3.64 6.33
C ILE A 37 -2.66 2.51 6.57
N ALA A 38 -2.19 1.31 6.95
CA ALA A 38 -3.07 0.18 7.23
C ALA A 38 -4.06 0.51 8.36
N THR A 39 -3.59 1.12 9.45
CA THR A 39 -4.44 1.53 10.58
C THR A 39 -5.50 2.54 10.15
N TYR A 40 -5.11 3.54 9.35
CA TYR A 40 -6.03 4.53 8.80
C TYR A 40 -7.09 3.89 7.89
N LEU A 41 -6.69 2.99 7.00
CA LEU A 41 -7.61 2.23 6.15
C LEU A 41 -8.55 1.34 6.95
N GLY A 42 -8.05 0.71 8.03
CA GLY A 42 -8.87 -0.08 8.96
C GLY A 42 -9.96 0.77 9.62
N ALA A 43 -9.61 1.98 10.10
CA ALA A 43 -10.58 2.92 10.65
C ALA A 43 -11.65 3.34 9.63
N LEU A 44 -11.24 3.67 8.41
CA LEU A 44 -12.18 3.98 7.33
C LEU A 44 -13.09 2.79 6.99
N ALA A 45 -12.56 1.57 6.99
CA ALA A 45 -13.34 0.35 6.74
C ALA A 45 -14.39 0.10 7.84
N VAL A 46 -14.04 0.36 9.12
CA VAL A 46 -15.01 0.30 10.23
C VAL A 46 -16.12 1.33 10.05
N ILE A 47 -15.76 2.58 9.77
CA ILE A 47 -16.74 3.66 9.57
C ILE A 47 -17.65 3.32 8.39
N ALA A 48 -17.10 2.91 7.26
CA ALA A 48 -17.87 2.50 6.09
C ALA A 48 -18.80 1.32 6.39
N GLY A 49 -18.33 0.30 7.11
CA GLY A 49 -19.15 -0.83 7.54
C GLY A 49 -20.34 -0.41 8.39
N ILE A 50 -20.11 0.46 9.38
CA ILE A 50 -21.18 1.01 10.23
C ILE A 50 -22.19 1.81 9.41
N VAL A 51 -21.73 2.66 8.49
CA VAL A 51 -22.61 3.45 7.62
C VAL A 51 -23.48 2.55 6.74
N ILE A 52 -22.90 1.50 6.13
CA ILE A 52 -23.63 0.52 5.32
C ILE A 52 -24.68 -0.21 6.16
N ILE A 53 -24.34 -0.62 7.39
CA ILE A 53 -25.27 -1.26 8.31
C ILE A 53 -26.48 -0.35 8.59
N ILE A 54 -26.22 0.92 8.94
CA ILE A 54 -27.26 1.90 9.23
C ILE A 54 -28.18 2.08 8.01
N ILE A 55 -27.62 2.37 6.84
CA ILE A 55 -28.40 2.58 5.61
C ILE A 55 -29.25 1.34 5.26
N SER A 56 -28.68 0.14 5.40
CA SER A 56 -29.38 -1.11 5.12
C SER A 56 -30.58 -1.34 6.04
N LEU A 57 -30.46 -0.96 7.32
CA LEU A 57 -31.53 -1.06 8.30
C LEU A 57 -32.62 -0.01 8.12
N TYR A 58 -32.30 1.16 7.55
CA TYR A 58 -33.29 2.20 7.23
C TYR A 58 -34.08 1.90 5.96
N SER A 59 -33.39 1.55 4.86
CA SER A 59 -34.06 1.39 3.56
C SER A 59 -34.89 0.11 3.48
N LYS A 60 -34.42 -1.01 4.05
CA LYS A 60 -35.04 -2.37 4.03
C LYS A 60 -35.73 -2.79 2.70
N THR A 61 -35.30 -2.26 1.57
CA THR A 61 -35.88 -2.51 0.24
C THR A 61 -34.90 -3.30 -0.62
N GLY A 62 -35.42 -4.19 -1.46
CA GLY A 62 -34.60 -5.03 -2.35
C GLY A 62 -33.63 -5.95 -1.59
N ILE A 63 -32.36 -5.94 -2.00
CA ILE A 63 -31.28 -6.81 -1.48
C ILE A 63 -30.65 -6.31 -0.16
N TRP A 64 -31.42 -5.64 0.70
CA TRP A 64 -30.92 -5.01 1.94
C TRP A 64 -30.19 -5.97 2.88
N LYS A 65 -30.59 -7.25 2.94
CA LYS A 65 -29.93 -8.27 3.76
C LYS A 65 -28.48 -8.52 3.31
N VAL A 66 -28.23 -8.42 1.99
CA VAL A 66 -26.88 -8.58 1.42
C VAL A 66 -26.02 -7.39 1.82
N PHE A 67 -26.52 -6.16 1.70
CA PHE A 67 -25.80 -4.96 2.13
C PHE A 67 -25.56 -4.93 3.64
N PHE A 68 -26.52 -5.39 4.44
CA PHE A 68 -26.33 -5.51 5.88
C PHE A 68 -25.19 -6.49 6.21
N GLY A 69 -25.17 -7.67 5.57
CA GLY A 69 -24.07 -8.62 5.69
C GLY A 69 -22.72 -8.05 5.22
N GLN A 70 -22.71 -7.32 4.11
CA GLN A 70 -21.52 -6.64 3.60
C GLN A 70 -20.98 -5.61 4.61
N GLY A 71 -21.86 -4.82 5.24
CA GLY A 71 -21.47 -3.84 6.25
C GLY A 71 -20.85 -4.48 7.48
N ILE A 72 -21.37 -5.63 7.93
CA ILE A 72 -20.76 -6.43 9.01
C ILE A 72 -19.37 -6.90 8.61
N ILE A 73 -19.22 -7.46 7.40
CA ILE A 73 -17.93 -7.93 6.90
C ILE A 73 -16.92 -6.78 6.85
N TYR A 74 -17.31 -5.61 6.32
CA TYR A 74 -16.45 -4.42 6.28
C TYR A 74 -16.02 -3.97 7.68
N ALA A 75 -16.95 -3.93 8.64
CA ALA A 75 -16.65 -3.55 10.01
C ALA A 75 -15.69 -4.55 10.70
N LEU A 76 -15.91 -5.84 10.51
CA LEU A 76 -15.05 -6.89 11.05
C LEU A 76 -13.64 -6.86 10.44
N ILE A 77 -13.55 -6.68 9.12
CA ILE A 77 -12.26 -6.52 8.43
C ILE A 77 -11.55 -5.27 8.96
N GLY A 78 -12.23 -4.14 9.02
CA GLY A 78 -11.64 -2.90 9.56
C GLY A 78 -11.13 -3.07 11.00
N LEU A 79 -11.90 -3.76 11.84
CA LEU A 79 -11.50 -4.06 13.22
C LEU A 79 -10.28 -4.98 13.29
N LEU A 80 -10.22 -6.03 12.45
CA LEU A 80 -9.07 -6.91 12.35
C LEU A 80 -7.81 -6.15 11.94
N ILE A 81 -7.94 -5.22 10.98
CA ILE A 81 -6.82 -4.38 10.51
C ILE A 81 -6.32 -3.47 11.64
N ILE A 82 -7.21 -2.83 12.39
CA ILE A 82 -6.81 -1.97 13.53
C ILE A 82 -6.17 -2.78 14.65
N THR A 83 -6.63 -4.00 14.88
CA THR A 83 -6.10 -4.87 15.95
C THR A 83 -4.73 -5.42 15.57
N TYR A 84 -4.51 -5.72 14.29
CA TYR A 84 -3.27 -6.33 13.79
C TYR A 84 -2.67 -5.58 12.59
N PRO A 85 -2.36 -4.27 12.72
CA PRO A 85 -1.99 -3.43 11.59
C PRO A 85 -0.65 -3.84 10.98
N LYS A 86 0.27 -4.38 11.79
CA LYS A 86 1.53 -4.96 11.32
C LYS A 86 1.31 -6.18 10.42
N ILE A 87 0.41 -7.08 10.80
CA ILE A 87 0.13 -8.28 9.99
C ILE A 87 -0.53 -7.88 8.67
N THR A 88 -1.52 -6.97 8.72
CA THR A 88 -2.18 -6.48 7.51
C THR A 88 -1.22 -5.74 6.58
N ALA A 89 -0.37 -4.86 7.11
CA ALA A 89 0.67 -4.19 6.32
C ALA A 89 1.64 -5.21 5.70
N GLY A 90 2.07 -6.21 6.49
CA GLY A 90 2.93 -7.31 6.01
C GLY A 90 2.29 -8.13 4.89
N MET A 91 0.97 -8.37 4.94
CA MET A 91 0.23 -9.05 3.87
C MET A 91 0.26 -8.26 2.56
N LEU A 92 0.10 -6.93 2.61
CA LEU A 92 0.22 -6.10 1.41
C LEU A 92 1.62 -6.18 0.80
N ILE A 93 2.66 -6.09 1.64
CA ILE A 93 4.04 -6.22 1.18
C ILE A 93 4.30 -7.61 0.60
N PHE A 94 3.78 -8.66 1.22
CA PHE A 94 3.86 -10.03 0.71
C PHE A 94 3.22 -10.15 -0.68
N LEU A 95 2.03 -9.59 -0.90
CA LEU A 95 1.37 -9.59 -2.20
C LEU A 95 2.19 -8.83 -3.25
N VAL A 96 2.77 -7.69 -2.88
CA VAL A 96 3.68 -6.94 -3.75
C VAL A 96 4.93 -7.76 -4.08
N GLY A 97 5.54 -8.40 -3.08
CA GLY A 97 6.69 -9.30 -3.25
C GLY A 97 6.38 -10.48 -4.16
N LEU A 98 5.21 -11.10 -4.02
CA LEU A 98 4.73 -12.16 -4.90
C LEU A 98 4.64 -11.68 -6.34
N PHE A 99 4.02 -10.51 -6.55
CA PHE A 99 3.87 -9.92 -7.87
C PHE A 99 5.22 -9.61 -8.51
N ILE A 100 6.13 -8.98 -7.77
CA ILE A 100 7.49 -8.66 -8.22
C ILE A 100 8.27 -9.94 -8.55
N THR A 101 8.13 -11.00 -7.76
CA THR A 101 8.78 -12.30 -8.00
C THR A 101 8.30 -12.90 -9.32
N ILE A 102 6.98 -12.91 -9.56
CA ILE A 102 6.39 -13.42 -10.80
C ILE A 102 6.91 -12.62 -11.99
N LEU A 103 6.95 -11.28 -11.90
CA LEU A 103 7.51 -10.44 -12.95
C LEU A 103 8.99 -10.70 -13.20
N GLY A 104 9.78 -10.91 -12.15
CA GLY A 104 11.20 -11.29 -12.25
C GLY A 104 11.39 -12.61 -12.99
N ILE A 105 10.59 -13.63 -12.68
CA ILE A 105 10.58 -14.92 -13.38
C ILE A 105 10.22 -14.75 -14.86
N ILE A 106 9.17 -13.96 -15.15
CA ILE A 106 8.75 -13.68 -16.53
C ILE A 106 9.89 -13.00 -17.29
N GLN A 107 10.52 -11.98 -16.72
CA GLN A 107 11.65 -11.27 -17.33
C GLN A 107 12.87 -12.19 -17.55
N LEU A 108 13.19 -13.06 -16.60
CA LEU A 108 14.26 -14.06 -16.74
C LEU A 108 13.96 -14.99 -17.92
N SER A 109 12.72 -15.49 -18.01
CA SER A 109 12.31 -16.36 -19.11
C SER A 109 12.32 -15.64 -20.47
N ALA A 110 11.94 -14.36 -20.49
CA ALA A 110 11.98 -13.52 -21.69
C ALA A 110 13.42 -13.25 -22.15
N TYR A 111 14.35 -13.01 -21.23
CA TYR A 111 15.77 -12.82 -21.56
C TYR A 111 16.38 -14.08 -22.21
N LEU A 112 16.11 -15.26 -21.63
CA LEU A 112 16.62 -16.52 -22.14
C LEU A 112 16.12 -16.80 -23.57
N ARG A 113 14.82 -16.60 -23.81
CA ARG A 113 14.23 -16.72 -25.16
C ARG A 113 14.80 -15.69 -26.12
N LEU A 114 14.92 -14.42 -25.71
CA LEU A 114 15.38 -13.36 -26.59
C LEU A 114 16.83 -13.58 -27.04
N LYS A 115 17.68 -14.12 -26.14
CA LYS A 115 19.08 -14.43 -26.43
C LYS A 115 19.25 -15.50 -27.52
N GLU A 116 18.27 -16.37 -27.72
CA GLU A 116 18.30 -17.39 -28.77
C GLU A 116 18.04 -16.81 -30.18
N PHE A 117 17.28 -15.72 -30.29
CA PHE A 117 16.93 -15.11 -31.58
C PHE A 117 17.77 -13.87 -31.92
N MET A 118 18.21 -13.12 -30.91
CA MET A 118 18.89 -11.83 -31.07
C MET A 118 19.87 -11.59 -29.92
N PRO A 119 20.89 -10.74 -30.08
CA PRO A 119 21.75 -10.34 -28.96
C PRO A 119 20.92 -9.59 -27.89
N ALA A 120 20.54 -10.30 -26.83
CA ALA A 120 19.80 -9.75 -25.71
C ALA A 120 20.68 -8.81 -24.88
N ARG A 121 20.12 -7.65 -24.48
CA ARG A 121 20.86 -6.65 -23.71
C ARG A 121 21.18 -7.17 -22.30
N PRO A 122 22.44 -7.09 -21.82
CA PRO A 122 22.81 -7.52 -20.46
C PRO A 122 22.01 -6.83 -19.37
N MET A 123 21.58 -5.58 -19.61
CA MET A 123 20.75 -4.81 -18.69
C MET A 123 19.46 -5.53 -18.33
N MET A 124 18.84 -6.26 -19.28
CA MET A 124 17.61 -7.00 -19.04
C MET A 124 17.80 -8.16 -18.07
N LEU A 125 18.96 -8.83 -18.11
CA LEU A 125 19.27 -9.90 -17.17
C LEU A 125 19.49 -9.34 -15.76
N ILE A 126 20.18 -8.20 -15.65
CA ILE A 126 20.41 -7.52 -14.37
C ILE A 126 19.07 -7.12 -13.74
N THR A 127 18.17 -6.48 -14.49
CA THR A 127 16.86 -6.09 -13.96
C THR A 127 16.01 -7.29 -13.56
N ALA A 128 16.08 -8.38 -14.32
CA ALA A 128 15.33 -9.60 -14.03
C ALA A 128 15.81 -10.29 -12.75
N ILE A 129 17.13 -10.39 -12.56
CA ILE A 129 17.73 -10.93 -11.34
C ILE A 129 17.40 -10.04 -10.14
N ILE A 130 17.56 -8.71 -10.25
CA ILE A 130 17.23 -7.77 -9.17
C ILE A 130 15.75 -7.91 -8.79
N SER A 131 14.85 -7.90 -9.78
CA SER A 131 13.41 -8.03 -9.51
C SER A 131 13.10 -9.37 -8.83
N PHE A 132 13.69 -10.47 -9.29
CA PHE A 132 13.50 -11.77 -8.67
C PHE A 132 13.99 -11.81 -7.22
N LEU A 133 15.20 -11.30 -6.95
CA LEU A 133 15.79 -11.29 -5.61
C LEU A 133 14.99 -10.38 -4.66
N VAL A 134 14.65 -9.18 -5.10
CA VAL A 134 13.82 -8.25 -4.31
C VAL A 134 12.46 -8.88 -4.01
N GLY A 135 11.79 -9.43 -5.02
CA GLY A 135 10.51 -10.12 -4.84
C GLY A 135 10.62 -11.28 -3.84
N ALA A 136 11.63 -12.13 -3.99
CA ALA A 136 11.85 -13.27 -3.10
C ALA A 136 12.12 -12.84 -1.65
N THR A 137 12.94 -11.79 -1.43
CA THR A 137 13.20 -11.27 -0.08
C THR A 137 11.92 -10.74 0.58
N LEU A 138 11.05 -10.04 -0.17
CA LEU A 138 9.76 -9.56 0.33
C LEU A 138 8.79 -10.70 0.72
N LEU A 139 8.91 -11.88 0.10
CA LEU A 139 8.08 -13.04 0.43
C LEU A 139 8.47 -13.70 1.76
N PHE A 140 9.77 -13.80 2.03
CA PHE A 140 10.28 -14.45 3.25
C PHE A 140 10.37 -13.49 4.43
N ASN A 141 10.67 -12.22 4.19
CA ASN A 141 10.71 -11.19 5.22
C ASN A 141 10.18 -9.85 4.67
N PRO A 142 8.85 -9.61 4.71
CA PRO A 142 8.25 -8.41 4.13
C PRO A 142 8.79 -7.11 4.74
N PHE A 143 9.07 -7.08 6.04
CA PHE A 143 9.58 -5.87 6.70
C PHE A 143 11.04 -5.60 6.38
N GLU A 144 11.92 -6.61 6.40
CA GLU A 144 13.32 -6.42 6.01
C GLU A 144 13.48 -6.20 4.50
N GLY A 145 12.69 -6.88 3.67
CA GLY A 145 12.69 -6.67 2.21
C GLY A 145 12.31 -5.24 1.83
N ALA A 146 11.35 -4.62 2.55
CA ALA A 146 11.00 -3.22 2.35
C ALA A 146 12.16 -2.27 2.71
N LEU A 147 12.94 -2.59 3.75
CA LEU A 147 14.16 -1.86 4.13
C LEU A 147 15.26 -2.01 3.07
N LEU A 148 15.47 -3.21 2.53
CA LEU A 148 16.44 -3.45 1.46
C LEU A 148 16.09 -2.66 0.19
N ALA A 149 14.82 -2.60 -0.18
CA ALA A 149 14.36 -1.80 -1.31
C ALA A 149 14.63 -0.30 -1.12
N THR A 150 14.49 0.21 0.12
CA THR A 150 14.80 1.61 0.42
C THR A 150 16.30 1.88 0.38
N VAL A 151 17.13 0.95 0.86
CA VAL A 151 18.59 1.07 0.77
C VAL A 151 19.08 1.04 -0.68
N ILE A 152 18.43 0.26 -1.55
CA ILE A 152 18.78 0.20 -2.98
C ILE A 152 18.34 1.49 -3.72
N MET A 153 17.24 2.12 -3.29
CA MET A 153 16.69 3.33 -3.92
C MET A 153 17.22 4.64 -3.34
N GLY A 154 17.82 4.61 -2.14
CA GLY A 154 18.37 5.75 -1.41
C GLY A 154 19.79 6.12 -1.82
#